data_AF-A0A949QC09-F1
#
_entry.id   AF-A0A949QC09-F1
#
_cell.length_a   1.000
_cell.length_b   1.000
_cell.length_c   1.000
_cell.angle_alpha   90.00
_cell.angle_beta   90.00
_cell.angle_gamma   90.00
#
_symmetry.space_group_name_H-M   'P 1'
#
loop_
_entity.id
_entity.type
_entity.pdbx_description
1 polymer ?
#
loop_
_entity_poly.entity_id
_entity_poly.type
_entity_poly.pdbx_seq_one_letter_code
_entity_poly.pdbx_strand_id
1 'polypeptide(L)' 'MYIQFLDGSAYAYKGVQEHEFENLKTAPSVGSYFNRNYKNVYPYERA' A
#
# COMPACT_ATOMS: atom_id res chain seq x y z
N MET A 1 3.21 -0.05 7.16
CA MET A 1 1.94 0.49 6.61
C MET A 1 0.96 -0.65 6.44
N TYR A 2 -0.29 -0.50 6.90
CA TYR A 2 -1.32 -1.54 6.77
C TYR A 2 -2.25 -1.20 5.61
N ILE A 3 -2.53 -2.19 4.76
CA ILE A 3 -3.54 -2.10 3.70
C ILE A 3 -4.56 -3.20 3.93
N GLN A 4 -5.82 -2.80 4.05
CA GLN A 4 -6.95 -3.71 4.05
C GLN A 4 -7.63 -3.67 2.68
N PHE A 5 -7.77 -4.83 2.06
CA PHE A 5 -8.48 -4.99 0.79
C PHE A 5 -9.97 -5.23 1.04
N LEU A 6 -10.77 -5.00 0.01
CA LEU A 6 -12.23 -5.16 0.06
C LEU A 6 -12.69 -6.60 0.33
N ASP A 7 -11.82 -7.58 0.07
CA ASP A 7 -12.05 -9.00 0.40
C ASP A 7 -11.81 -9.32 1.89
N GLY A 8 -11.46 -8.32 2.70
CA GLY A 8 -11.16 -8.45 4.12
C GLY A 8 -9.73 -8.89 4.42
N SER A 9 -8.90 -9.17 3.41
CA SER A 9 -7.49 -9.48 3.63
C SER A 9 -6.71 -8.22 4.03
N ALA A 10 -5.82 -8.38 5.00
CA ALA A 10 -4.95 -7.31 5.47
C ALA A 10 -3.49 -7.68 5.25
N TYR A 11 -2.70 -6.70 4.80
CA TYR A 11 -1.28 -6.85 4.56
C TYR A 11 -0.49 -5.72 5.21
N ALA A 12 0.63 -6.07 5.82
CA ALA A 12 1.57 -5.15 6.43
C ALA A 12 2.78 -4.96 5.50
N TYR A 13 2.88 -3.78 4.89
CA TYR A 13 4.02 -3.35 4.07
C TYR A 13 5.12 -2.74 4.94
N LYS A 14 6.34 -3.26 4.80
CA LYS A 14 7.53 -2.86 5.57
C LYS A 14 8.43 -1.93 4.76
N GLY A 15 9.10 -0.99 5.45
CA GLY A 15 10.04 -0.05 4.83
C GLY A 15 9.41 1.06 3.98
N VAL A 16 8.09 1.23 4.07
CA VAL A 16 7.37 2.31 3.38
C VAL A 16 7.70 3.64 4.03
N GLN A 17 8.17 4.59 3.22
CA GLN A 17 8.45 5.96 3.67
C GLN A 17 7.15 6.75 3.86
N GLU A 18 7.17 7.74 4.75
CA GLU A 18 5.98 8.56 5.07
C GLU A 18 5.41 9.28 3.84
N HIS A 19 6.28 9.78 2.96
CA HIS A 19 5.84 10.45 1.73
C HIS A 19 5.06 9.52 0.79
N GLU A 20 5.39 8.22 0.75
CA GLU A 20 4.63 7.26 -0.06
C GLU A 20 3.22 7.05 0.47
N PHE A 21 3.07 7.05 1.80
CA PHE A 21 1.76 6.96 2.44
C PHE A 21 0.89 8.19 2.10
N GLU A 22 1.47 9.39 2.18
CA GLU A 22 0.76 10.62 1.81
C GLU A 22 0.42 10.65 0.31
N ASN A 23 1.33 10.20 -0.56
CA ASN A 23 1.07 10.07 -1.99
C ASN A 23 -0.05 9.06 -2.29
N LEU A 24 -0.07 7.91 -1.61
CA LEU A 24 -1.13 6.92 -1.76
C LEU A 24 -2.49 7.46 -1.32
N LYS A 25 -2.53 8.23 -0.23
CA LYS A 25 -3.72 8.85 0.35
C LYS A 25 -4.29 9.97 -0.52
N THR A 26 -3.43 10.74 -1.17
CA THR A 26 -3.80 11.88 -2.04
C THR A 26 -3.92 11.51 -3.53
N ALA A 27 -3.58 10.26 -3.90
CA ALA A 27 -3.63 9.80 -5.27
C ALA A 27 -5.06 9.87 -5.86
N PRO A 28 -5.21 10.27 -7.14
CA PRO A 28 -6.51 10.25 -7.84
C PRO A 28 -7.13 8.84 -7.91
N SER A 29 -6.31 7.80 -7.83
CA SER A 29 -6.74 6.41 -7.75
C SER A 29 -5.77 5.62 -6.85
N VAL A 30 -6.22 5.34 -5.63
CA VAL A 30 -5.46 4.59 -4.61
C VAL A 30 -5.00 3.24 -5.15
N GLY A 31 -5.89 2.48 -5.80
CA GLY A 31 -5.57 1.16 -6.36
C GLY A 31 -4.52 1.22 -7.49
N SER A 32 -4.62 2.22 -8.37
CA SER A 32 -3.64 2.38 -9.46
C SER A 32 -2.28 2.85 -8.97
N TYR A 33 -2.25 3.67 -7.90
CA TYR A 33 -1.00 4.07 -7.25
C TYR A 33 -0.36 2.88 -6.54
N PHE A 34 -1.15 2.16 -5.74
CA PHE A 34 -0.72 0.94 -5.05
C PHE A 34 -0.11 -0.08 -6.02
N ASN A 35 -0.78 -0.38 -7.14
CA ASN A 35 -0.30 -1.38 -8.08
C ASN A 35 1.03 -0.99 -8.76
N ARG A 36 1.34 0.31 -8.85
CA ARG A 36 2.57 0.82 -9.47
C ARG A 36 3.73 1.00 -8.49
N ASN A 37 3.43 1.54 -7.31
CA ASN A 37 4.45 2.00 -6.36
C ASN A 37 4.63 1.07 -5.15
N TYR A 38 3.66 0.20 -4.87
CA TYR A 38 3.69 -0.68 -3.71
C TYR A 38 3.82 -2.16 -4.06
N LYS A 39 3.01 -2.62 -5.01
CA LYS A 39 2.98 -4.03 -5.39
C LYS A 39 4.33 -4.45 -5.97
N ASN A 40 4.95 -5.47 -5.38
CA ASN A 40 6.30 -5.97 -5.72
C ASN A 40 7.47 -5.00 -5.47
N VAL A 41 7.22 -3.83 -4.86
CA VAL A 41 8.27 -2.86 -4.49
C VAL A 41 8.66 -3.04 -3.03
N TYR A 42 7.67 -3.12 -2.15
CA TYR A 42 7.90 -3.26 -0.72
C TYR A 42 7.66 -4.70 -0.26
N PRO A 43 8.51 -5.25 0.62
CA PRO A 43 8.23 -6.49 1.31
C PRO A 43 6.94 -6.35 2.12
N TYR A 44 6.11 -7.40 2.07
CA TYR A 44 4.85 -7.43 2.81
C TYR A 44 4.61 -8.81 3.42
N GLU A 45 3.87 -8.82 4.51
CA GLU A 45 3.35 -10.02 5.14
C GLU A 45 1.84 -9.90 5.33
N ARG A 46 1.15 -11.04 5.35
CA ARG A 46 -0.28 -11.06 5.67
C ARG A 46 -0.44 -10.87 7.17
N ALA A 47 -1.29 -9.91 7.55
CA ALA A 47 -1.60 -9.57 8.94
C ALA A 47 -2.80 -10.35 9.47
#